data_AF-A0A3D0Z4V3-F1
#
_entry.id   AF-A0A3D0Z4V3-F1
#
_cell.length_a   1.000
_cell.length_b   1.000
_cell.length_c   1.000
_cell.angle_alpha   90.00
_cell.angle_beta   90.00
_cell.angle_gamma   90.00
#
_symmetry.space_group_name_H-M   'P 1'
#
loop_
_entity.id
_entity.type
_entity.pdbx_description
1 polymer ?
#
loop_
_entity_poly.entity_id
_entity_poly.type
_entity_poly.pdbx_seq_one_letter_code
_entity_poly.pdbx_strand_id
1 'polypeptide(L)'
;MKTICLDAGHGGIDSGASGSGGVCEKDCTLAMAMHTGAALLERGFYVIFTRREDRALPFEERAAIANMGGANAFLSLHCGSSPMKNLAGARIFALREPGGGARWAALIGRHIKKNLCPPLTLRGVQLGSFASLTRLNMPAVAVETAC
;
A
#
# COMPACT_ATOMS: atom_id res chain seq x y z
N MET A 1 -21.94 -5.63 -1.67
CA MET A 1 -20.80 -5.86 -0.75
C MET A 1 -19.64 -5.00 -1.23
N LYS A 2 -18.79 -4.47 -0.33
CA LYS A 2 -17.68 -3.58 -0.73
C LYS A 2 -16.43 -4.40 -1.06
N THR A 3 -15.77 -4.04 -2.15
CA THR A 3 -14.55 -4.69 -2.66
C THR A 3 -13.35 -3.76 -2.49
N ILE A 4 -12.26 -4.27 -1.94
CA ILE A 4 -10.99 -3.56 -1.78
C ILE A 4 -9.92 -4.28 -2.59
N CYS A 5 -9.20 -3.54 -3.43
CA CYS A 5 -8.01 -4.06 -4.09
C CYS A 5 -6.78 -3.75 -3.22
N LEU A 6 -6.03 -4.79 -2.87
CA LEU A 6 -4.75 -4.71 -2.18
C LEU A 6 -3.62 -4.90 -3.19
N ASP A 7 -2.74 -3.92 -3.25
CA ASP A 7 -1.56 -3.94 -4.09
C ASP A 7 -0.30 -4.12 -3.24
N ALA A 8 0.39 -5.24 -3.44
CA ALA A 8 1.69 -5.47 -2.84
C ALA A 8 2.76 -4.88 -3.76
N GLY A 9 3.38 -3.75 -3.36
CA GLY A 9 4.42 -3.08 -4.13
C GLY A 9 5.57 -4.00 -4.52
N HIS A 10 6.25 -3.69 -5.62
CA HIS A 10 7.38 -4.46 -6.16
C HIS A 10 7.01 -5.93 -6.50
N GLY A 11 8.00 -6.82 -6.60
CA GLY A 11 7.84 -8.25 -6.86
C GLY A 11 8.73 -8.77 -7.99
N GLY A 12 9.06 -10.05 -7.95
CA GLY A 12 9.94 -10.72 -8.90
C GLY A 12 11.34 -10.12 -8.89
N ILE A 13 11.79 -9.64 -10.05
CA ILE A 13 13.09 -9.00 -10.24
C ILE A 13 13.19 -7.63 -9.55
N ASP A 14 12.05 -6.98 -9.32
CA ASP A 14 11.99 -5.73 -8.57
C ASP A 14 11.90 -6.05 -7.07
N SER A 15 13.03 -5.95 -6.37
CA SER A 15 13.13 -6.20 -4.94
C SER A 15 12.61 -5.05 -4.08
N GLY A 16 12.47 -3.85 -4.65
CA GLY A 16 12.28 -2.61 -3.91
C GLY A 16 13.45 -2.29 -2.98
N ALA A 17 13.16 -1.59 -1.88
CA ALA A 17 14.14 -1.32 -0.84
C ALA A 17 14.71 -2.61 -0.23
N SER A 18 16.01 -2.59 0.10
CA SER A 18 16.65 -3.66 0.88
C SER A 18 16.95 -3.18 2.29
N GLY A 19 16.45 -3.92 3.28
CA GLY A 19 16.67 -3.68 4.70
C GLY A 19 17.88 -4.43 5.26
N SER A 20 18.07 -4.32 6.58
CA SER A 20 19.09 -5.07 7.30
C SER A 20 18.83 -6.58 7.18
N GLY A 21 19.89 -7.38 7.00
CA GLY A 21 19.79 -8.84 6.93
C GLY A 21 19.25 -9.40 5.60
N GLY A 22 19.16 -8.57 4.55
CA GLY A 22 18.74 -9.02 3.21
C GLY A 22 17.23 -9.08 3.01
N VAL A 23 16.44 -8.53 3.94
CA VAL A 23 14.99 -8.42 3.79
C VAL A 23 14.67 -7.47 2.65
N CYS A 24 13.91 -7.95 1.66
CA CYS A 24 13.49 -7.15 0.52
C CYS A 24 12.08 -6.59 0.75
N GLU A 25 11.85 -5.35 0.30
CA GLU A 25 10.55 -4.70 0.37
C GLU A 25 9.45 -5.55 -0.26
N LYS A 26 9.72 -6.18 -1.40
CA LYS A 26 8.76 -7.07 -2.08
C LYS A 26 8.18 -8.18 -1.20
N ASP A 27 8.96 -8.68 -0.24
CA ASP A 27 8.55 -9.77 0.65
C ASP A 27 7.70 -9.21 1.78
N CYS A 28 8.12 -8.08 2.35
CA CYS A 28 7.37 -7.33 3.35
C CYS A 28 5.99 -6.91 2.81
N THR A 29 5.93 -6.34 1.60
CA THR A 29 4.69 -5.87 1.01
C THR A 29 3.73 -7.01 0.68
N LEU A 30 4.25 -8.17 0.26
CA LEU A 30 3.44 -9.37 0.05
C LEU A 30 2.83 -9.85 1.37
N ALA A 31 3.66 -9.99 2.41
CA ALA A 31 3.19 -10.41 3.73
C ALA A 31 2.13 -9.45 4.28
N MET A 32 2.38 -8.14 4.23
CA MET A 32 1.42 -7.12 4.67
C MET A 32 0.09 -7.20 3.90
N ALA A 33 0.15 -7.40 2.58
CA ALA A 33 -1.06 -7.52 1.76
C ALA A 33 -1.86 -8.77 2.16
N MET A 34 -1.21 -9.92 2.36
CA MET A 34 -1.89 -11.16 2.76
C MET A 34 -2.54 -11.03 4.14
N HIS A 35 -1.83 -10.48 5.13
CA HIS A 35 -2.38 -10.24 6.47
C HIS A 35 -3.55 -9.23 6.46
N THR A 36 -3.40 -8.13 5.72
CA THR A 36 -4.48 -7.13 5.57
C THR A 36 -5.69 -7.74 4.87
N GLY A 37 -5.47 -8.56 3.85
CA GLY A 37 -6.52 -9.24 3.10
C GLY A 37 -7.31 -10.20 3.97
N ALA A 38 -6.63 -11.03 4.78
CA ALA A 38 -7.29 -11.92 5.74
C ALA A 38 -8.18 -11.13 6.72
N ALA A 39 -7.65 -10.05 7.31
CA ALA A 39 -8.39 -9.21 8.25
C ALA A 39 -9.60 -8.50 7.62
N LEU A 40 -9.52 -8.15 6.33
CA LEU A 40 -10.65 -7.55 5.59
C LEU A 40 -11.72 -8.58 5.23
N LEU A 41 -11.31 -9.79 4.83
CA LEU A 41 -12.24 -10.89 4.54
C LEU A 41 -13.05 -11.27 5.78
N GLU A 42 -12.41 -11.38 6.95
CA GLU A 42 -13.06 -11.63 8.25
C GLU A 42 -14.12 -10.57 8.60
N ARG A 43 -13.96 -9.34 8.09
CA ARG A 43 -14.88 -8.20 8.30
C ARG A 43 -15.96 -8.10 7.22
N GLY A 44 -16.06 -9.07 6.31
CA GLY A 44 -17.09 -9.13 5.27
C GLY A 44 -16.82 -8.24 4.06
N PHE A 45 -15.57 -7.89 3.79
CA PHE A 45 -15.17 -7.26 2.52
C PHE A 45 -14.81 -8.32 1.48
N TYR A 46 -14.99 -8.01 0.20
CA TYR A 46 -14.31 -8.75 -0.86
C TYR A 46 -12.91 -8.19 -1.07
N VAL A 47 -11.92 -9.06 -1.28
CA VAL A 47 -10.52 -8.66 -1.45
C VAL A 47 -9.98 -9.15 -2.77
N ILE A 48 -9.49 -8.21 -3.57
CA ILE A 48 -8.73 -8.45 -4.80
C ILE A 48 -7.27 -8.20 -4.48
N PHE A 49 -6.37 -9.05 -4.97
CA PHE A 49 -4.94 -8.88 -4.80
C PHE A 49 -4.32 -8.66 -6.18
N THR A 50 -3.43 -7.68 -6.33
CA THR A 50 -2.67 -7.52 -7.59
C THR A 50 -1.73 -8.72 -7.80
N ARG A 51 -1.10 -9.19 -6.73
CA ARG A 51 -0.34 -10.45 -6.66
C ARG A 51 -0.54 -11.16 -5.33
N ARG A 52 -0.42 -12.49 -5.37
CA ARG A 52 -0.42 -13.38 -4.18
C ARG A 52 0.90 -14.16 -4.04
N GLU A 53 1.85 -13.88 -4.93
CA GLU A 53 3.10 -14.60 -5.12
C GLU A 53 4.21 -13.58 -5.38
N ASP A 54 5.46 -14.04 -5.36
CA ASP A 54 6.59 -13.23 -5.77
C ASP A 54 6.68 -13.14 -7.30
N ARG A 55 6.06 -12.10 -7.86
CA ARG A 55 6.09 -11.82 -9.31
C ARG A 55 6.11 -10.32 -9.57
N ALA A 56 6.82 -9.94 -10.62
CA ALA A 56 6.83 -8.56 -11.10
C ALA A 56 5.51 -8.25 -11.81
N LEU A 57 4.93 -7.09 -11.53
CA LEU A 57 3.74 -6.59 -12.21
C LEU A 57 3.96 -5.15 -12.67
N PRO A 58 3.78 -4.86 -13.97
CA PRO A 58 3.73 -3.50 -14.49
C PRO A 58 2.64 -2.67 -13.80
N PHE A 59 2.85 -1.37 -13.71
CA PHE A 59 1.91 -0.44 -13.08
C PHE A 59 0.53 -0.45 -13.75
N GLU A 60 0.50 -0.50 -15.08
CA GLU A 60 -0.73 -0.62 -15.87
C GLU A 60 -1.53 -1.87 -15.52
N GLU A 61 -0.85 -3.00 -15.30
CA GLU A 61 -1.50 -4.26 -14.96
C GLU A 61 -2.13 -4.20 -13.56
N ARG A 62 -1.44 -3.60 -12.59
CA ARG A 62 -1.97 -3.37 -11.23
C ARG A 62 -3.26 -2.55 -11.28
N ALA A 63 -3.28 -1.47 -12.05
CA ALA A 63 -4.46 -0.63 -12.23
C ALA A 63 -5.58 -1.38 -12.97
N ALA A 64 -5.25 -2.15 -14.01
CA ALA A 64 -6.21 -2.94 -14.76
C ALA A 64 -6.89 -3.99 -13.88
N ILE A 65 -6.15 -4.70 -13.03
CA ILE A 65 -6.70 -5.67 -12.06
C ILE A 65 -7.74 -5.00 -11.16
N ALA A 66 -7.42 -3.82 -10.62
CA ALA A 66 -8.34 -3.09 -9.74
C ALA A 66 -9.60 -2.59 -10.46
N ASN A 67 -9.42 -1.98 -11.64
CA ASN A 67 -10.50 -1.41 -12.44
C ASN A 67 -11.44 -2.51 -12.97
N MET A 68 -10.90 -3.57 -13.59
CA MET A 68 -11.69 -4.68 -14.13
C MET A 68 -12.32 -5.53 -13.03
N GLY A 69 -11.67 -5.62 -11.88
CA GLY A 69 -12.19 -6.29 -10.69
C GLY A 69 -13.32 -5.55 -9.98
N GLY A 70 -13.66 -4.33 -10.42
CA GLY A 70 -14.73 -3.54 -9.81
C GLY A 70 -14.43 -3.12 -8.37
N ALA A 71 -13.16 -2.87 -8.04
CA ALA A 71 -12.79 -2.47 -6.68
C ALA A 71 -13.36 -1.08 -6.32
N ASN A 72 -13.88 -0.96 -5.10
CA ASN A 72 -14.40 0.31 -4.58
C ASN A 72 -13.33 1.20 -3.97
N ALA A 73 -12.18 0.62 -3.61
CA ALA A 73 -11.00 1.32 -3.11
C ALA A 73 -9.74 0.52 -3.45
N PHE A 74 -8.63 1.23 -3.58
CA PHE A 74 -7.30 0.67 -3.84
C PHE A 74 -6.35 1.05 -2.72
N LEU A 75 -5.65 0.07 -2.16
CA LEU A 75 -4.63 0.26 -1.14
C LEU A 75 -3.32 -0.38 -1.60
N SER A 76 -2.33 0.46 -1.92
CA SER A 76 -0.97 0.03 -2.22
C SER A 76 -0.13 0.02 -0.95
N LEU A 77 0.60 -1.06 -0.74
CA LEU A 77 1.43 -1.28 0.44
C LEU A 77 2.90 -1.32 0.00
N HIS A 78 3.70 -0.47 0.65
CA HIS A 78 5.13 -0.29 0.44
C HIS A 78 5.90 -0.33 1.77
N CYS A 79 7.19 -0.65 1.71
CA CYS A 79 8.14 -0.55 2.83
C CYS A 79 9.31 0.27 2.29
N GLY A 80 9.24 1.60 2.43
CA GLY A 80 10.24 2.47 1.83
C GLY A 80 11.61 2.28 2.48
N SER A 81 12.70 2.55 1.75
CA SER A 81 14.02 2.74 2.35
C SER A 81 14.20 4.19 2.77
N SER A 82 14.67 4.43 3.98
CA SER A 82 15.32 5.70 4.30
C SER A 82 16.84 5.59 4.22
N PRO A 83 17.54 6.57 3.60
CA PRO A 83 19.00 6.64 3.70
C PRO A 83 19.49 6.92 5.13
N MET A 84 18.60 7.36 6.04
CA MET A 84 18.92 7.55 7.45
C MET A 84 18.67 6.26 8.23
N LYS A 85 19.74 5.64 8.75
CA LYS A 85 19.75 4.35 9.47
C LYS A 85 18.86 4.26 10.72
N ASN A 86 18.23 5.36 11.15
CA ASN A 86 17.38 5.44 12.35
C ASN A 86 15.99 6.05 12.06
N LEU A 87 15.59 6.10 10.78
CA LEU A 87 14.36 6.76 10.38
C LEU A 87 13.14 5.84 10.50
N ALA A 88 12.80 5.42 11.71
CA ALA A 88 11.64 4.57 11.97
C ALA A 88 10.33 5.38 11.90
N GLY A 89 9.36 4.96 11.09
CA GLY A 89 8.03 5.58 11.02
C GLY A 89 7.24 5.29 9.73
N ALA A 90 5.92 5.47 9.75
CA ALA A 90 5.10 5.32 8.55
C ALA A 90 4.95 6.65 7.79
N ARG A 91 4.84 6.58 6.46
CA ARG A 91 4.37 7.66 5.58
C ARG A 91 3.12 7.19 4.86
N ILE A 92 2.17 8.09 4.66
CA ILE A 92 0.96 7.77 3.91
C ILE A 92 0.86 8.76 2.76
N PHE A 93 0.67 8.23 1.57
CA PHE A 93 0.49 8.98 0.35
C PHE A 93 -0.96 8.83 -0.09
N ALA A 94 -1.65 9.95 -0.23
CA ALA A 94 -3.00 9.98 -0.80
C ALA A 94 -2.94 10.56 -2.20
N LEU A 95 -3.69 9.97 -3.13
CA LEU A 95 -3.90 10.63 -4.42
C LEU A 95 -4.80 11.86 -4.32
N ARG A 96 -4.44 12.83 -5.15
CA ARG A 96 -5.22 14.00 -5.54
C ARG A 96 -5.69 13.70 -6.98
N GLU A 97 -6.99 13.81 -7.29
CA GLU A 97 -7.65 13.55 -8.60
C GLU A 97 -8.09 12.08 -8.92
N PRO A 98 -9.05 11.90 -9.86
CA PRO A 98 -10.46 12.30 -9.78
C PRO A 98 -11.30 11.36 -8.89
N GLY A 99 -10.72 10.24 -8.41
CA GLY A 99 -11.39 9.30 -7.49
C GLY A 99 -11.37 9.73 -6.02
N GLY A 100 -10.43 10.61 -5.66
CA GLY A 100 -10.26 11.16 -4.30
C GLY A 100 -9.72 10.15 -3.28
N GLY A 101 -8.53 10.39 -2.71
CA GLY A 101 -7.94 9.54 -1.66
C GLY A 101 -7.78 10.21 -0.30
N ALA A 102 -7.90 11.53 -0.24
CA ALA A 102 -7.51 12.33 0.93
C ALA A 102 -8.25 11.94 2.22
N ARG A 103 -9.57 11.71 2.15
CA ARG A 103 -10.36 11.28 3.32
C ARG A 103 -9.93 9.90 3.83
N TRP A 104 -9.67 8.96 2.91
CA TRP A 104 -9.20 7.61 3.25
C TRP A 104 -7.80 7.66 3.85
N ALA A 105 -6.87 8.39 3.24
CA ALA A 105 -5.53 8.55 3.77
C ALA A 105 -5.52 9.22 5.15
N ALA A 106 -6.40 10.21 5.39
CA ALA A 106 -6.56 10.81 6.71
C ALA A 106 -7.10 9.82 7.75
N LEU A 107 -8.06 8.97 7.38
CA LEU A 107 -8.60 7.93 8.27
C LEU A 107 -7.55 6.85 8.58
N ILE A 108 -6.90 6.32 7.55
CA ILE A 108 -5.83 5.34 7.67
C ILE A 108 -4.68 5.93 8.50
N GLY A 109 -4.31 7.19 8.25
CA GLY A 109 -3.28 7.89 9.03
C GLY A 109 -3.62 8.06 10.49
N ARG A 110 -4.85 8.44 10.83
CA ARG A 110 -5.28 8.48 12.23
C ARG A 110 -5.22 7.11 12.88
N HIS A 111 -5.63 6.06 12.17
CA HIS A 111 -5.60 4.69 12.68
C HIS A 111 -4.17 4.20 12.90
N ILE A 112 -3.29 4.39 11.93
CA ILE A 112 -1.86 4.05 12.04
C ILE A 112 -1.24 4.83 13.19
N LYS A 113 -1.41 6.15 13.27
CA LYS A 113 -0.87 6.98 14.37
C LYS A 113 -1.32 6.49 15.75
N LYS A 114 -2.56 6.01 15.89
CA LYS A 114 -3.09 5.50 17.16
C LYS A 114 -2.50 4.15 17.55
N ASN A 115 -2.13 3.31 16.58
CA ASN A 115 -1.70 1.93 16.79
C ASN A 115 -0.20 1.71 16.56
N LEU A 116 0.54 2.72 16.10
CA LEU A 116 2.00 2.67 16.03
C LEU A 116 2.58 2.64 17.45
N CYS A 117 3.43 1.66 17.72
CA CYS A 117 4.21 1.61 18.94
C CYS A 117 5.43 2.54 18.82
N PRO A 118 5.76 3.33 19.86
CA PRO A 118 7.01 4.08 19.91
C PRO A 118 8.25 3.17 19.67
N PRO A 119 9.30 3.66 18.98
CA PRO A 119 9.52 5.03 18.53
C PRO A 119 8.95 5.36 17.13
N LEU A 120 8.10 4.50 16.55
CA LEU A 120 7.56 4.73 15.21
C LEU A 120 6.67 5.98 15.18
N THR A 121 6.93 6.86 14.21
CA THR A 121 6.15 8.09 14.03
C THR A 121 5.45 8.10 12.67
N LEU A 122 4.20 8.57 12.63
CA LEU A 122 3.57 8.92 11.36
C LEU A 122 4.17 10.25 10.88
N ARG A 123 4.84 10.23 9.73
CA ARG A 123 5.55 11.38 9.15
C ARG A 123 4.66 12.32 8.33
N GLY A 124 3.36 12.02 8.26
CA GLY A 124 2.35 12.85 7.62
C GLY A 124 1.56 12.11 6.55
N VAL A 125 0.51 12.77 6.08
CA VAL A 125 -0.22 12.39 4.87
C VAL A 125 0.24 13.33 3.77
N GLN A 126 0.94 12.80 2.77
CA GLN A 126 1.41 13.58 1.63
C GLN A 126 0.46 13.38 0.45
N LEU A 127 0.13 14.47 -0.23
CA LEU A 127 -0.52 14.38 -1.54
C LEU A 127 0.57 14.25 -2.58
N GLY A 128 0.52 13.20 -3.39
CA GLY A 128 1.53 12.95 -4.42
C GLY A 128 0.99 12.07 -5.53
N SER A 129 1.73 11.98 -6.62
CA SER A 129 1.46 11.08 -7.73
C SER A 129 2.43 9.90 -7.66
N PHE A 130 1.93 8.72 -7.31
CA PHE A 130 2.64 7.48 -7.65
C PHE A 130 2.30 7.13 -9.10
N ALA A 131 3.31 6.82 -9.91
CA ALA A 131 3.11 6.44 -11.31
C ALA A 131 2.14 5.24 -11.47
N SER A 132 2.05 4.38 -10.44
CA SER A 132 1.11 3.26 -10.35
C SER A 132 -0.37 3.63 -10.25
N LEU A 133 -0.70 4.87 -9.86
CA LEU A 133 -2.05 5.20 -9.40
C LEU A 133 -2.79 6.21 -10.29
N THR A 134 -2.16 6.75 -11.34
CA THR A 134 -2.77 7.77 -12.24
C THR A 134 -3.90 7.22 -13.12
N ARG A 135 -4.05 5.89 -13.20
CA ARG A 135 -5.03 5.19 -14.07
C ARG A 135 -6.19 4.54 -13.30
N LEU A 136 -6.27 4.75 -11.99
CA LEU A 136 -7.31 4.17 -11.13
C LEU A 136 -8.61 4.99 -11.20
N ASN A 137 -9.75 4.30 -11.30
CA ASN A 137 -11.07 4.93 -11.34
C ASN A 137 -11.78 4.98 -9.97
N MET A 138 -11.07 4.62 -8.90
CA MET A 138 -11.56 4.58 -7.52
C MET A 138 -10.62 5.33 -6.55
N PRO A 139 -11.07 5.64 -5.32
CA PRO A 139 -10.20 6.12 -4.25
C PRO A 139 -8.96 5.25 -4.06
N ALA A 140 -7.78 5.86 -4.07
CA ALA A 140 -6.52 5.15 -3.89
C ALA A 140 -5.65 5.78 -2.80
N VAL A 141 -5.02 4.92 -2.00
CA VAL A 141 -4.04 5.29 -0.98
C VAL A 141 -2.83 4.39 -1.13
N ALA A 142 -1.63 4.96 -1.04
CA ALA A 142 -0.40 4.23 -0.85
C ALA A 142 0.09 4.42 0.60
N VAL A 143 0.47 3.33 1.25
CA VAL A 143 1.06 3.36 2.59
C VAL A 143 2.50 2.90 2.48
N GLU A 144 3.43 3.77 2.85
CA GLU A 144 4.83 3.41 3.02
C GLU A 144 5.10 3.18 4.50
N THR A 145 5.37 1.94 4.86
CA THR A 145 5.91 1.58 6.18
C THR A 145 7.42 1.79 6.19
N ALA A 146 8.04 2.15 7.32
CA ALA A 146 9.50 2.20 7.39
C ALA A 146 10.07 0.82 7.64
N CYS A 147 11.07 0.52 6.83
CA CYS A 147 12.18 -0.36 7.10
C CYS A 147 13.43 0.55 7.18
#